data_AF-A0A3R5ZF68-F1
#
_entry.id   AF-A0A3R5ZF68-F1
#
_cell.length_a   1.000
_cell.length_b   1.000
_cell.length_c   1.000
_cell.angle_alpha   90.00
_cell.angle_beta   90.00
_cell.angle_gamma   90.00
#
_symmetry.space_group_name_H-M   'P 1'
#
loop_
_entity.id
_entity.type
_entity.pdbx_description
1 polymer ?
#
loop_
_entity_poly.entity_id
_entity_poly.type
_entity_poly.pdbx_seq_one_letter_code
_entity_poly.pdbx_strand_id
1 'polypeptide(L)'
;MQVTKFFRNFAIKLNKMGQKEEKEKIKTARETLGRYFYDLSKTSFGTGLLGTFLPYFTKDESAMTEKTIWLFAGCLIATVGFAYVGNKILKR
;
A
#
# COMPACT_ATOMS: atom_id res chain seq x y z
N MET A 1 -29.48 16.57 -41.12
CA MET A 1 -28.06 16.62 -40.67
C MET A 1 -27.87 16.84 -39.16
N GLN A 2 -28.90 17.26 -38.38
CA GLN A 2 -28.76 17.48 -36.94
C GLN A 2 -28.75 16.18 -36.10
N VAL A 3 -29.54 15.18 -36.49
CA VAL A 3 -29.71 13.92 -35.77
C VAL A 3 -28.40 13.13 -35.66
N THR A 4 -27.61 13.09 -36.73
CA THR A 4 -26.30 12.40 -36.73
C THR A 4 -25.26 13.11 -35.87
N LYS A 5 -25.32 14.45 -35.75
CA LYS A 5 -24.46 15.20 -34.82
C LYS A 5 -24.81 14.91 -33.36
N PHE A 6 -26.10 14.76 -33.05
CA PHE A 6 -26.56 14.42 -31.70
C PHE A 6 -26.02 13.07 -31.24
N PHE A 7 -26.20 12.01 -32.04
CA PHE A 7 -25.68 10.67 -31.70
C PHE A 7 -24.16 10.65 -31.58
N ARG A 8 -23.45 11.39 -32.43
CA ARG A 8 -21.99 11.50 -32.37
C ARG A 8 -21.53 12.16 -31.05
N ASN A 9 -22.15 13.29 -30.66
CA ASN A 9 -21.83 13.95 -29.39
C ASN A 9 -22.16 13.08 -28.18
N PHE A 10 -23.29 12.34 -28.23
CA PHE A 10 -23.68 11.43 -27.17
C PHE A 10 -22.68 10.27 -27.00
N ALA A 11 -22.26 9.65 -28.10
CA ALA A 11 -21.25 8.59 -28.08
C ALA A 11 -19.89 9.08 -27.54
N ILE A 12 -19.46 10.28 -27.93
CA ILE A 12 -18.23 10.90 -27.39
C ILE A 12 -18.36 11.13 -25.88
N LYS A 13 -19.53 11.59 -25.41
CA LYS A 13 -19.80 11.82 -23.99
C LYS A 13 -19.78 10.52 -23.18
N LEU A 14 -20.38 9.45 -23.71
CA LEU A 14 -20.36 8.11 -23.12
C LEU A 14 -18.95 7.55 -22.99
N ASN A 15 -18.15 7.62 -24.07
CA ASN A 15 -16.75 7.17 -24.05
C ASN A 15 -15.92 7.96 -23.01
N LYS A 16 -16.12 9.29 -22.94
CA LYS A 16 -15.43 10.15 -21.98
C LYS A 16 -15.85 9.89 -20.53
N MET A 17 -17.10 9.49 -20.27
CA MET A 17 -17.56 9.06 -18.95
C MET A 17 -16.98 7.70 -18.56
N GLY A 18 -17.01 6.71 -19.46
CA GLY A 18 -16.42 5.39 -19.20
C GLY A 18 -14.93 5.46 -18.87
N GLN A 19 -14.17 6.27 -19.63
CA GLN A 19 -12.75 6.51 -19.33
C GLN A 19 -12.52 7.25 -18.00
N LYS A 20 -13.45 8.10 -17.56
CA LYS A 20 -13.35 8.77 -16.25
C LYS A 20 -13.61 7.80 -15.12
N GLU A 21 -14.65 6.97 -15.24
CA GLU A 21 -15.02 5.99 -14.23
C GLU A 21 -13.93 4.94 -14.01
N GLU A 22 -13.28 4.49 -15.09
CA GLU A 22 -12.14 3.57 -15.01
C GLU A 22 -10.95 4.22 -14.29
N LYS A 23 -10.65 5.49 -14.58
CA LYS A 23 -9.59 6.25 -13.88
C LYS A 23 -9.91 6.48 -12.41
N GLU A 24 -11.15 6.74 -12.06
CA GLU A 24 -11.59 6.89 -10.66
C GLU A 24 -11.50 5.58 -9.89
N LYS A 25 -11.91 4.45 -10.49
CA LYS A 25 -11.73 3.11 -9.88
C LYS A 25 -10.26 2.80 -9.60
N ILE A 26 -9.38 3.08 -10.56
CA ILE A 26 -7.94 2.89 -10.40
C ILE A 26 -7.40 3.80 -9.29
N LYS A 27 -7.87 5.05 -9.20
CA LYS A 27 -7.47 5.99 -8.14
C LYS A 27 -7.91 5.52 -6.75
N THR A 28 -9.16 5.10 -6.59
CA THR A 28 -9.70 4.57 -5.33
C THR A 28 -8.96 3.30 -4.89
N ALA A 29 -8.62 2.41 -5.83
CA ALA A 29 -7.83 1.22 -5.54
C ALA A 29 -6.43 1.57 -5.00
N ARG A 30 -5.79 2.61 -5.57
CA ARG A 30 -4.47 3.10 -5.12
C ARG A 30 -4.51 3.72 -3.73
N GLU A 31 -5.53 4.54 -3.45
CA GLU A 31 -5.72 5.14 -2.12
C GLU A 31 -5.97 4.07 -1.06
N THR A 32 -6.79 3.06 -1.38
CA THR A 32 -7.05 1.92 -0.48
C THR A 32 -5.80 1.09 -0.23
N LEU A 33 -5.02 0.77 -1.29
CA LEU A 33 -3.77 0.04 -1.17
C LEU A 33 -2.72 0.81 -0.37
N GLY A 34 -2.58 2.12 -0.60
CA GLY A 34 -1.67 2.97 0.15
C GLY A 34 -1.99 2.98 1.64
N ARG A 35 -3.28 3.08 2.00
CA ARG A 35 -3.75 3.02 3.38
C ARG A 35 -3.50 1.65 4.01
N TYR A 36 -3.77 0.56 3.28
CA TYR A 36 -3.51 -0.81 3.73
C TYR A 36 -2.02 -1.04 4.01
N PHE A 37 -1.11 -0.65 3.11
CA PHE A 37 0.33 -0.79 3.33
C PHE A 37 0.83 0.08 4.49
N TYR A 38 0.24 1.25 4.70
CA TYR A 38 0.58 2.10 5.84
C TYR A 38 0.12 1.49 7.17
N ASP A 39 -1.09 0.95 7.24
CA ASP A 39 -1.60 0.27 8.43
C ASP A 39 -0.84 -1.04 8.69
N LEU A 40 -0.47 -1.77 7.63
CA LEU A 40 0.42 -2.93 7.69
C LEU A 40 1.81 -2.53 8.20
N SER A 41 2.40 -1.44 7.69
CA SER A 41 3.68 -0.90 8.16
C SER A 41 3.65 -0.57 9.64
N LYS A 42 2.59 0.09 10.13
CA LYS A 42 2.43 0.39 11.56
C LYS A 42 2.35 -0.88 12.40
N THR A 43 1.57 -1.86 11.93
CA THR A 43 1.34 -3.12 12.64
C THR A 43 2.60 -3.98 12.66
N SER A 44 3.26 -4.17 11.51
CA SER A 44 4.51 -4.93 11.40
C SER A 44 5.64 -4.28 12.18
N PHE A 45 5.75 -2.95 12.21
CA PHE A 45 6.73 -2.27 13.05
C PHE A 45 6.41 -2.43 14.54
N GLY A 46 5.16 -2.23 14.96
CA GLY A 46 4.76 -2.38 16.36
C GLY A 46 4.94 -3.82 16.87
N THR A 47 4.42 -4.81 16.15
CA THR A 47 4.57 -6.23 16.49
C THR A 47 6.01 -6.70 16.36
N GLY A 48 6.74 -6.23 15.33
CA GLY A 48 8.15 -6.56 15.15
C GLY A 48 9.01 -6.04 16.30
N LEU A 49 8.81 -4.79 16.72
CA LEU A 49 9.43 -4.20 17.90
C LEU A 49 9.06 -4.99 19.16
N LEU A 50 7.78 -5.28 19.39
CA LEU A 50 7.39 -6.08 20.55
C LEU A 50 8.06 -7.45 20.54
N GLY A 51 8.09 -8.16 19.42
CA GLY A 51 8.76 -9.46 19.32
C GLY A 51 10.27 -9.41 19.54
N THR A 52 10.94 -8.32 19.15
CA THR A 52 12.39 -8.15 19.35
C THR A 52 12.75 -7.61 20.73
N PHE A 53 11.94 -6.74 21.33
CA PHE A 53 12.21 -6.10 22.61
C PHE A 53 11.61 -6.82 23.81
N LEU A 54 10.54 -7.60 23.65
CA LEU A 54 9.94 -8.39 24.73
C LEU A 54 10.96 -9.25 25.50
N PRO A 55 11.92 -9.94 24.85
CA PRO A 55 12.88 -10.75 25.57
C PRO A 55 13.90 -9.95 26.41
N TYR A 56 14.13 -8.68 26.05
CA TYR A 56 14.94 -7.77 26.87
C TYR A 56 14.26 -7.45 28.20
N PHE A 57 12.93 -7.39 28.23
CA PHE A 57 12.17 -7.17 29.45
C PHE A 57 12.06 -8.44 30.32
N THR A 58 12.03 -9.62 29.70
CA THR A 58 11.96 -10.91 30.42
C THR A 58 13.32 -11.45 30.85
N LYS A 59 14.44 -10.77 30.52
CA LYS A 59 15.83 -11.21 30.78
C LYS A 59 16.13 -12.61 30.25
N ASP A 60 15.50 -12.98 29.15
CA ASP A 60 15.70 -14.27 28.52
C ASP A 60 16.93 -14.19 27.60
N GLU A 61 18.11 -14.57 28.12
CA GLU A 61 19.38 -14.53 27.39
C GLU A 61 19.36 -15.36 26.10
N SER A 62 18.54 -16.42 26.05
CA SER A 62 18.41 -17.28 24.87
C SER A 62 17.75 -16.57 23.68
N ALA A 63 16.96 -15.53 23.95
CA ALA A 63 16.23 -14.77 22.95
C ALA A 63 17.02 -13.53 22.45
N MET A 64 18.09 -13.13 23.13
CA MET A 64 19.06 -12.13 22.66
C MET A 64 20.12 -12.75 21.74
N THR A 65 19.68 -13.51 20.74
CA THR A 65 20.57 -14.13 19.75
C THR A 65 20.74 -13.22 18.52
N GLU A 66 21.85 -13.32 17.78
CA GLU A 66 22.07 -12.65 16.48
C GLU A 66 20.87 -12.79 15.51
N LYS A 67 20.14 -13.90 15.59
CA LYS A 67 18.92 -14.15 14.80
C LYS A 67 17.83 -13.10 15.03
N THR A 68 17.69 -12.57 16.24
CA THR A 68 16.70 -11.56 16.61
C THR A 68 17.05 -10.20 15.99
N ILE A 69 18.34 -9.87 15.93
CA ILE A 69 18.86 -8.66 15.27
C ILE A 69 18.65 -8.75 13.75
N TRP A 70 18.93 -9.90 13.14
CA TRP A 70 18.66 -10.14 11.71
C TRP A 70 17.17 -10.09 11.37
N LEU A 71 16.31 -10.62 12.26
CA LEU A 71 14.86 -10.54 12.10
C LEU A 71 14.36 -9.08 12.15
N PHE A 72 14.92 -8.27 13.05
CA PHE A 72 14.61 -6.84 13.14
C PHE A 72 15.02 -6.09 11.87
N ALA A 73 16.25 -6.31 11.40
CA ALA A 73 16.75 -5.71 10.16
C ALA A 73 15.89 -6.13 8.95
N GLY A 74 15.50 -7.40 8.87
CA GLY A 74 14.59 -7.92 7.85
C GLY A 74 13.21 -7.24 7.88
N CYS A 75 12.64 -7.03 9.07
CA CYS A 75 11.38 -6.28 9.23
C CYS A 75 11.50 -4.83 8.75
N LEU A 76 12.59 -4.12 9.08
CA LEU A 76 12.80 -2.74 8.63
C LEU A 76 12.91 -2.65 7.10
N ILE A 77 13.67 -3.56 6.48
CA ILE A 77 13.82 -3.60 5.02
C ILE A 77 12.48 -3.90 4.36
N ALA A 78 11.70 -4.85 4.90
CA ALA A 78 10.36 -5.16 4.40
C ALA A 78 9.42 -3.95 4.52
N THR A 79 9.43 -3.23 5.64
CA THR A 79 8.63 -2.01 5.83
C THR A 79 8.98 -0.94 4.80
N VAL A 80 10.27 -0.67 4.57
CA VAL A 80 10.71 0.30 3.55
C VAL A 80 10.33 -0.18 2.14
N GLY A 81 10.44 -1.48 1.87
CA GLY A 81 10.03 -2.10 0.62
C GLY A 81 8.53 -1.93 0.35
N PHE A 82 7.67 -2.24 1.33
CA PHE A 82 6.23 -2.04 1.23
C PHE A 82 5.87 -0.55 1.08
N ALA A 83 6.54 0.34 1.81
CA ALA A 83 6.35 1.78 1.67
C ALA A 83 6.74 2.26 0.26
N TYR A 84 7.87 1.79 -0.29
CA TYR A 84 8.31 2.14 -1.64
C TYR A 84 7.34 1.61 -2.71
N VAL A 85 6.89 0.35 -2.59
CA VAL A 85 5.90 -0.25 -3.49
C VAL A 85 4.57 0.50 -3.42
N GLY A 86 4.07 0.80 -2.22
CA GLY A 86 2.86 1.59 -2.01
C GLY A 86 2.98 2.99 -2.61
N ASN A 87 4.10 3.68 -2.40
CA ASN A 87 4.33 5.03 -2.92
C ASN A 87 4.48 5.04 -4.46
N LYS A 88 5.07 3.98 -5.04
CA LYS A 88 5.16 3.79 -6.50
C LYS A 88 3.80 3.48 -7.14
N ILE A 89 2.94 2.73 -6.45
CA ILE A 89 1.56 2.45 -6.88
C ILE A 89 0.69 3.72 -6.78
N LEU A 90 0.92 4.55 -5.76
CA LEU A 90 0.19 5.80 -5.55
C LEU A 90 0.61 6.94 -6.50
N LYS A 91 1.89 7.01 -6.87
CA LYS A 91 2.43 8.05 -7.77
C LYS A 91 2.29 7.75 -9.26
N ARG A 92 2.15 6.48 -9.67
CA ARG A 92 1.65 6.15 -11.02
C ARG A 92 0.15 6.42 -11.08
#